data_AF-A0A4R2KP72-F1
#
_entry.id   AF-A0A4R2KP72-F1
#
_cell.length_a   1.000
_cell.length_b   1.000
_cell.length_c   1.000
_cell.angle_alpha   90.00
_cell.angle_beta   90.00
_cell.angle_gamma   90.00
#
_symmetry.space_group_name_H-M   'P 1'
#
loop_
_entity.id
_entity.type
_entity.pdbx_description
1 polymer ?
#
loop_
_entity_poly.entity_id
_entity_poly.type
_entity_poly.pdbx_seq_one_letter_code
_entity_poly.pdbx_strand_id
1 'polypeptide(L)'
;MNRNLKNNFPSMINGFVLKDEQMAQFDAFMQEYGNQPERVIYREIGRVKNEVSEDVLNQHINNLDALSQMQGFVTDVNRKRIANVKSILTSSNASFYRRNSRQSSPSTQFVSGTSLLLWFLILVAIW
;
A
#
# COMPACT_ATOMS: atom_id res chain seq x y z
N MET A 1 -7.46 -20.79 6.43
CA MET A 1 -7.16 -20.15 7.73
C MET A 1 -7.95 -18.84 7.77
N ASN A 2 -9.09 -18.84 8.48
CA ASN A 2 -10.09 -17.77 8.47
C ASN A 2 -9.55 -16.52 9.17
N ARG A 3 -9.23 -15.48 8.40
CA ARG A 3 -9.01 -14.13 8.95
C ARG A 3 -10.37 -13.47 9.12
N ASN A 4 -10.98 -13.67 10.28
CA ASN A 4 -12.02 -12.79 10.81
C ASN A 4 -11.36 -11.43 11.13
N LEU A 5 -10.95 -10.69 10.11
CA LEU A 5 -10.65 -9.27 10.19
C LEU A 5 -11.99 -8.53 10.22
N LYS A 6 -12.77 -8.70 11.29
CA LYS A 6 -13.87 -7.78 11.61
C LYS A 6 -13.25 -6.42 11.93
N ASN A 7 -12.98 -5.65 10.87
CA ASN A 7 -13.25 -4.23 10.70
C ASN A 7 -13.02 -3.31 11.93
N ASN A 8 -11.85 -3.40 12.57
CA ASN A 8 -11.35 -2.34 13.46
C ASN A 8 -10.19 -1.54 12.84
N PHE A 9 -9.77 -1.88 11.62
CA PHE A 9 -8.72 -1.14 10.92
C PHE A 9 -9.17 0.26 10.47
N PRO A 10 -10.36 0.44 9.85
CA PRO A 10 -10.83 1.78 9.46
C PRO A 10 -10.98 2.73 10.65
N SER A 11 -11.38 2.21 11.82
CA SER A 11 -11.56 3.01 13.04
C SER A 11 -10.24 3.39 13.72
N MET A 12 -9.17 2.60 13.57
CA MET A 12 -7.84 2.92 14.11
C MET A 12 -7.05 3.90 13.23
N ILE A 13 -7.31 3.93 11.93
CA ILE A 13 -6.67 4.82 10.94
C ILE A 13 -7.22 6.25 10.98
N ASN A 14 -8.43 6.42 11.54
CA ASN A 14 -9.23 7.62 11.47
C ASN A 14 -8.55 8.78 12.23
N GLY A 15 -7.90 9.68 11.48
CA GLY A 15 -7.32 10.93 11.98
C GLY A 15 -5.80 11.08 11.82
N PHE A 16 -5.03 9.99 11.70
CA PHE A 16 -3.56 10.09 11.58
C PHE A 16 -3.02 9.85 10.17
N VAL A 17 -3.69 9.00 9.38
CA VAL A 17 -3.12 8.47 8.12
C VAL A 17 -3.92 8.86 6.88
N LEU A 18 -5.25 8.99 6.99
CA LEU A 18 -6.15 9.32 5.88
C LEU A 18 -7.12 10.45 6.29
N LYS A 19 -7.44 11.33 5.34
CA LYS A 19 -8.53 12.31 5.47
C LYS A 19 -9.89 11.62 5.28
N ASP A 20 -10.97 12.20 5.79
CA ASP A 20 -12.34 11.65 5.69
C ASP A 20 -12.74 11.26 4.25
N GLU A 21 -12.41 12.10 3.26
CA GLU A 21 -12.68 11.80 1.85
C GLU A 21 -11.88 10.60 1.32
N GLN A 22 -10.67 10.38 1.84
CA GLN A 22 -9.81 9.25 1.49
C GLN A 22 -10.26 7.97 2.20
N MET A 23 -10.94 8.08 3.34
CA MET A 23 -11.51 6.93 4.04
C MET A 23 -12.59 6.24 3.21
N ALA A 24 -13.52 6.99 2.62
CA ALA A 24 -14.55 6.42 1.76
C ALA A 24 -13.94 5.71 0.52
N GLN A 25 -12.88 6.29 -0.06
CA GLN A 25 -12.15 5.67 -1.18
C GLN A 25 -11.39 4.43 -0.73
N PHE A 26 -10.84 4.43 0.48
CA PHE A 26 -10.15 3.31 1.07
C PHE A 26 -11.11 2.15 1.39
N ASP A 27 -12.31 2.43 1.90
CA ASP A 27 -13.34 1.42 2.13
C ASP A 27 -13.77 0.74 0.83
N ALA A 28 -13.95 1.52 -0.25
CA ALA A 28 -14.22 0.97 -1.57
C ALA A 28 -13.05 0.09 -2.07
N PHE A 29 -11.81 0.55 -1.88
CA PHE A 29 -10.61 -0.22 -2.21
C PHE A 29 -10.52 -1.54 -1.44
N MET A 30 -10.88 -1.54 -0.14
CA MET A 30 -10.86 -2.72 0.71
C MET A 30 -11.85 -3.80 0.26
N GLN A 31 -12.95 -3.44 -0.41
CA GLN A 31 -13.87 -4.42 -0.99
C GLN A 31 -13.21 -5.24 -2.10
N GLU A 32 -12.28 -4.65 -2.85
CA GLU A 32 -11.58 -5.31 -3.96
C GLU A 32 -10.29 -6.02 -3.50
N TYR A 33 -9.52 -5.36 -2.62
CA TYR A 33 -8.17 -5.81 -2.26
C TYR A 33 -8.06 -6.44 -0.86
N GLY A 34 -9.01 -6.22 0.03
CA GLY A 34 -8.91 -6.65 1.44
C GLY A 34 -8.82 -8.17 1.63
N ASN A 35 -9.31 -8.95 0.66
CA ASN A 35 -9.25 -10.42 0.67
C ASN A 35 -8.18 -11.01 -0.25
N GLN A 36 -7.39 -10.15 -0.92
CA GLN A 36 -6.34 -10.63 -1.83
C GLN A 36 -5.18 -11.24 -1.03
N PRO A 37 -4.51 -12.28 -1.57
CA PRO A 37 -3.29 -12.80 -0.96
C PRO A 37 -2.21 -11.73 -0.88
N GLU A 38 -1.45 -11.71 0.21
CA GLU A 38 -0.34 -10.76 0.45
C GLU A 38 0.65 -10.70 -0.72
N ARG A 39 0.93 -11.85 -1.36
CA ARG A 39 1.79 -11.92 -2.55
C ARG A 39 1.23 -11.15 -3.75
N VAL A 40 -0.09 -11.06 -3.89
CA VAL A 40 -0.76 -10.27 -4.93
C VAL A 40 -0.59 -8.78 -4.61
N ILE A 41 -0.80 -8.37 -3.35
CA ILE A 41 -0.61 -6.99 -2.91
C ILE A 41 0.84 -6.53 -3.14
N TYR A 42 1.83 -7.30 -2.70
CA TYR A 42 3.25 -6.96 -2.89
C TYR A 42 3.66 -6.87 -4.36
N ARG A 43 3.11 -7.72 -5.22
CA ARG A 43 3.34 -7.64 -6.66
C ARG A 43 2.76 -6.34 -7.23
N GLU A 44 1.58 -5.94 -6.78
CA GLU A 44 0.91 -4.74 -7.24
C GLU A 44 1.63 -3.47 -6.78
N ILE A 45 2.11 -3.43 -5.53
CA ILE A 45 3.01 -2.37 -5.04
C ILE A 45 4.24 -2.27 -5.96
N GLY A 46 4.86 -3.40 -6.28
CA GLY A 46 6.01 -3.46 -7.18
C GLY A 46 5.72 -2.99 -8.62
N ARG A 47 4.48 -3.09 -9.10
CA ARG A 47 4.05 -2.56 -10.40
C ARG A 47 3.83 -1.04 -10.31
N VAL A 48 2.92 -0.64 -9.42
CA VAL A 48 2.42 0.75 -9.28
C VAL A 48 3.53 1.71 -8.86
N LYS A 49 4.54 1.25 -8.09
CA LYS A 49 5.68 2.09 -7.72
C LYS A 49 6.44 2.65 -8.94
N ASN A 50 6.41 1.96 -10.07
CA ASN A 50 7.12 2.42 -11.28
C ASN A 50 6.29 3.41 -12.11
N GLU A 51 5.05 3.68 -11.69
CA GLU A 51 4.12 4.61 -12.35
C GLU A 51 4.02 5.94 -11.60
N VAL A 52 4.76 6.10 -10.50
CA VAL A 52 4.85 7.33 -9.70
C VAL A 52 6.27 7.91 -9.76
N SER A 53 6.41 9.20 -9.46
CA SER A 53 7.72 9.85 -9.40
C SER A 53 8.53 9.37 -8.20
N GLU A 54 9.85 9.54 -8.29
CA GLU A 54 10.77 9.23 -7.19
C GLU A 54 10.45 10.06 -5.93
N ASP A 55 10.04 11.32 -6.08
CA ASP A 55 9.61 12.17 -4.96
C ASP A 55 8.42 11.58 -4.21
N VAL A 56 7.44 11.03 -4.93
CA VAL A 56 6.27 10.36 -4.34
C VAL A 56 6.68 9.08 -3.63
N LEU A 57 7.59 8.30 -4.20
CA LEU A 57 8.13 7.10 -3.54
C LEU A 57 8.85 7.46 -2.25
N ASN A 58 9.71 8.48 -2.29
CA ASN A 58 10.46 8.97 -1.14
C ASN A 58 9.52 9.50 -0.05
N GLN A 59 8.45 10.20 -0.43
CA GLN A 59 7.41 10.63 0.51
C GLN A 59 6.78 9.43 1.24
N HIS A 60 6.37 8.38 0.51
CA HIS A 60 5.78 7.18 1.12
C HIS A 60 6.78 6.43 2.00
N ILE A 61 8.05 6.35 1.60
CA ILE A 61 9.13 5.75 2.40
C ILE A 61 9.31 6.52 3.71
N ASN A 62 9.35 7.85 3.67
CA ASN A 62 9.48 8.70 4.85
C ASN A 62 8.27 8.54 5.79
N ASN A 63 7.06 8.46 5.25
CA ASN A 63 5.86 8.20 6.04
C ASN A 63 5.93 6.83 6.74
N LEU A 64 6.44 5.81 6.06
CA LEU A 64 6.65 4.47 6.64
C LEU A 64 7.69 4.48 7.77
N ASP A 65 8.74 5.30 7.64
CA ASP A 65 9.72 5.48 8.71
C ASP A 65 9.10 6.14 9.93
N ALA A 66 8.33 7.21 9.75
CA ALA A 66 7.60 7.86 10.83
C ALA A 66 6.62 6.89 11.52
N LEU A 67 5.81 6.15 10.75
CA LEU A 67 4.87 5.16 11.27
C LEU A 67 5.59 4.08 12.08
N SER A 68 6.72 3.57 11.58
CA SER A 68 7.48 2.52 12.28
C SER A 68 7.97 2.97 13.66
N GLN A 69 8.14 4.26 13.90
CA GLN A 69 8.61 4.81 15.17
C GLN A 69 7.48 5.05 16.19
N MET A 70 6.21 5.02 15.76
CA MET A 70 5.06 5.26 16.63
C MET A 70 4.81 4.06 17.57
N GLN A 71 5.19 4.24 18.83
CA GLN A 71 4.93 3.27 19.90
C GLN A 71 3.43 3.21 20.20
N GLY A 72 2.89 2.00 20.36
CA GLY A 72 1.48 1.76 20.68
C GLY A 72 0.56 1.54 19.47
N PHE A 73 0.93 1.99 18.26
CA PHE A 73 0.14 1.78 17.03
C PHE A 73 0.69 0.64 16.14
N VAL A 74 2.00 0.38 16.23
CA VAL A 74 2.69 -0.58 15.37
C VAL A 74 3.22 -1.75 16.18
N THR A 75 2.72 -2.95 15.89
CA THR A 75 3.22 -4.21 16.45
C THR A 75 4.50 -4.67 15.77
N ASP A 76 5.22 -5.64 16.34
CA ASP A 76 6.40 -6.24 15.69
C ASP A 76 6.10 -6.85 14.32
N VAL A 77 4.88 -7.37 14.13
CA VAL A 77 4.41 -7.90 12.84
C VAL A 77 4.29 -6.75 11.83
N ASN A 78 3.70 -5.63 12.24
CA ASN A 78 3.57 -4.45 11.39
C ASN A 78 4.95 -3.88 11.03
N ARG A 79 5.91 -3.84 11.97
CA ARG A 79 7.30 -3.42 11.70
C ARG A 79 7.95 -4.28 10.62
N LYS A 80 7.78 -5.61 10.67
CA LYS A 80 8.30 -6.52 9.65
C LYS A 80 7.66 -6.27 8.28
N ARG A 81 6.34 -6.08 8.25
CA ARG A 81 5.61 -5.77 7.00
C ARG A 81 6.04 -4.42 6.41
N ILE A 82 6.21 -3.39 7.25
CA ILE A 82 6.77 -2.10 6.84
C ILE A 82 8.15 -2.29 6.22
N ALA A 83 9.05 -3.05 6.85
CA ALA A 83 10.38 -3.32 6.31
C ALA A 83 10.33 -4.02 4.95
N ASN A 84 9.44 -5.01 4.78
CA ASN A 84 9.24 -5.69 3.50
C ASN A 84 8.75 -4.73 2.40
N VAL A 85 7.75 -3.90 2.70
CA VAL A 85 7.23 -2.91 1.77
C VAL A 85 8.31 -1.89 1.39
N LYS A 86 9.08 -1.37 2.36
CA LYS A 86 10.21 -0.48 2.08
C LYS A 86 11.21 -1.12 1.11
N SER A 87 11.57 -2.38 1.34
CA SER A 87 12.47 -3.12 0.44
C SER A 87 11.92 -3.22 -0.99
N ILE A 88 10.60 -3.36 -1.16
CA ILE A 88 9.97 -3.36 -2.48
C ILE A 88 10.04 -1.97 -3.11
N LEU A 89 9.77 -0.91 -2.35
CA LEU A 89 9.82 0.46 -2.86
C LEU A 89 11.23 0.85 -3.31
N THR A 90 12.27 0.49 -2.53
CA THR A 90 13.67 0.82 -2.81
C THR A 90 14.37 -0.11 -3.80
N SER A 91 13.77 -1.25 -4.17
CA SER A 91 14.42 -2.19 -5.10
C SER A 91 14.57 -1.58 -6.49
N SER A 92 15.74 -1.72 -7.12
CA SER A 92 15.98 -1.20 -8.47
C SER A 92 15.00 -1.80 -9.49
N ASN A 93 14.51 -0.95 -10.40
CA ASN A 93 13.46 -1.23 -11.37
C ASN A 93 13.73 -2.41 -12.33
N ALA A 94 14.98 -2.87 -12.44
CA ALA A 94 15.45 -3.83 -13.44
C ALA A 94 14.76 -5.21 -13.39
N SER A 95 14.15 -5.61 -12.26
CA SER A 95 13.57 -6.96 -12.10
C SER A 95 12.10 -7.09 -12.53
N PHE A 96 11.31 -6.02 -12.53
CA PHE A 96 9.86 -6.10 -12.78
C PHE A 96 9.48 -5.97 -14.26
N TYR A 97 10.29 -5.28 -15.07
CA TYR A 97 10.02 -5.08 -16.50
C TYR A 97 10.22 -6.32 -17.38
N ARG A 98 10.89 -7.38 -16.89
CA ARG A 98 11.15 -8.58 -17.72
C ARG A 98 9.97 -9.54 -17.88
N ARG A 99 8.81 -9.32 -17.21
CA ARG A 99 7.74 -10.34 -17.21
C ARG A 99 6.33 -9.88 -17.60
N ASN A 100 6.01 -8.58 -17.62
CA ASN A 100 4.60 -8.13 -17.71
C ASN A 100 4.28 -7.18 -18.87
N SER A 101 4.79 -7.45 -20.08
CA SER A 101 4.10 -6.99 -21.28
C SER A 101 2.88 -7.90 -21.50
N ARG A 102 1.68 -7.42 -21.12
CA ARG A 102 0.31 -7.99 -21.32
C ARG A 102 -0.39 -8.36 -20.01
N GLN A 103 -0.87 -7.37 -19.28
CA GLN A 103 -2.15 -7.52 -18.60
C GLN A 103 -2.83 -6.15 -18.58
N SER A 104 -3.88 -6.03 -19.38
CA SER A 104 -4.73 -4.84 -19.48
C SER A 104 -5.38 -4.58 -18.12
N SER A 105 -4.81 -3.66 -17.34
CA SER A 105 -5.46 -3.09 -16.17
C SER A 105 -6.27 -1.88 -16.65
N PRO A 106 -7.46 -1.58 -16.09
CA PRO A 106 -8.29 -0.47 -16.54
C PRO A 106 -7.58 0.86 -16.27
N SER A 107 -6.84 1.32 -17.28
CA SER A 107 -6.23 2.63 -17.35
C SER A 107 -7.31 3.67 -17.58
N THR A 108 -7.45 4.66 -16.68
CA THR A 108 -7.34 6.10 -17.03
C THR A 108 -7.75 7.12 -15.94
N GLN A 109 -8.25 6.75 -14.75
CA GLN A 109 -8.82 7.78 -13.85
C GLN A 109 -7.94 8.27 -12.68
N PHE A 110 -6.68 7.84 -12.60
CA PHE A 110 -5.88 8.04 -11.39
C PHE A 110 -4.49 8.65 -11.65
N VAL A 111 -4.29 9.61 -12.54
CA VAL A 111 -2.94 10.24 -12.65
C VAL A 111 -2.55 11.01 -11.37
N SER A 112 -3.51 11.56 -10.63
CA SER A 112 -3.33 11.98 -9.22
C SER A 112 -3.57 10.85 -8.20
N GLY A 113 -4.19 9.75 -8.64
CA GLY A 113 -4.57 8.62 -7.81
C GLY A 113 -3.60 7.44 -7.81
N THR A 114 -2.57 7.39 -8.66
CA THR A 114 -1.57 6.32 -8.65
C THR A 114 -0.75 6.39 -7.37
N SER A 115 -0.46 7.61 -6.89
CA SER A 115 0.13 7.84 -5.57
C SER A 115 -0.80 7.38 -4.44
N LEU A 116 -2.09 7.67 -4.54
CA LEU A 116 -3.09 7.28 -3.54
C LEU A 116 -3.34 5.76 -3.53
N LEU A 117 -3.39 5.15 -4.71
CA LEU A 117 -3.49 3.70 -4.91
C LEU A 117 -2.26 3.00 -4.33
N LEU A 118 -1.06 3.51 -4.60
CA LEU A 118 0.16 3.01 -4.00
C LEU A 118 0.08 3.08 -2.48
N TRP A 119 -0.40 4.21 -1.94
CA TRP A 119 -0.58 4.36 -0.50
C TRP A 119 -1.58 3.35 0.06
N PHE A 120 -2.74 3.14 -0.57
CA PHE A 120 -3.73 2.17 -0.13
C PHE A 120 -3.20 0.73 -0.16
N LEU A 121 -2.48 0.35 -1.22
CA LEU A 121 -1.80 -0.93 -1.32
C LEU A 121 -0.78 -1.12 -0.19
N ILE A 122 -0.01 -0.07 0.14
CA ILE A 122 0.93 -0.06 1.26
C ILE A 122 0.20 -0.30 2.59
N LEU A 123 -0.93 0.38 2.83
CA LEU A 123 -1.71 0.19 4.06
C LEU A 123 -2.23 -1.25 4.16
N VAL A 124 -2.83 -1.79 3.10
CA VAL A 124 -3.33 -3.19 3.10
C VAL A 124 -2.20 -4.21 3.27
N ALA A 125 -1.02 -3.92 2.75
CA ALA A 125 0.15 -4.77 2.95
C ALA A 125 0.63 -4.84 4.42
N ILE A 126 0.36 -3.80 5.21
CA ILE A 126 0.84 -3.69 6.59
C ILE A 126 -0.17 -4.24 7.59
N TRP A 127 -1.47 -4.03 7.37
CA TRP A 127 -2.53 -4.44 8.30
C TRP A 127 -3.39 -5.57 7.70
#